data_AF-A0AAP2GWQ3-F1
#
_entry.id   AF-A0AAP2GWQ3-F1
#
_cell.length_a   1.000
_cell.length_b   1.000
_cell.length_c   1.000
_cell.angle_alpha   90.00
_cell.angle_beta   90.00
_cell.angle_gamma   90.00
#
_symmetry.space_group_name_H-M   'P 1'
#
loop_
_entity.id
_entity.type
_entity.pdbx_description
1 polymer ?
#
loop_
_entity_poly.entity_id
_entity_poly.type
_entity_poly.pdbx_seq_one_letter_code
_entity_poly.pdbx_strand_id
1 'polypeptide(L)'
;MKWIVYTLLFVCILQTGFTSRHQENVEFVCMKTHKASNTCHFNFKIDGARFRYVDIGCKYSKKTEEIIEKAKAGTIALSKDWKIECPEPKPETGN
;
A
#
# COMPACT_ATOMS: atom_id res chain seq x y z
N MET A 1 31.03 1.07 32.41
CA MET A 1 30.44 -0.25 32.09
C MET A 1 28.92 -0.21 31.89
N LYS A 2 28.13 0.40 32.80
CA LYS A 2 26.66 0.51 32.67
C LYS A 2 26.17 1.11 31.33
N TRP A 3 26.88 2.11 30.80
CA TRP A 3 26.51 2.78 29.55
C TRP A 3 26.58 1.88 28.31
N ILE A 4 27.53 0.94 28.26
CA ILE A 4 27.67 0.00 27.14
C ILE A 4 26.46 -0.96 27.09
N VAL A 5 25.96 -1.37 28.26
CA VAL A 5 24.77 -2.21 28.38
C VAL A 5 23.52 -1.49 27.88
N TYR A 6 23.37 -0.19 28.22
CA TYR A 6 22.25 0.62 27.73
C TYR A 6 22.30 0.85 26.21
N THR A 7 23.49 1.08 25.65
CA THR A 7 23.64 1.26 24.20
C THR A 7 23.33 -0.03 23.43
N LEU A 8 23.78 -1.19 23.93
CA LEU A 8 23.46 -2.49 23.32
C LEU A 8 21.95 -2.81 23.37
N LEU A 9 21.29 -2.52 24.49
CA LEU A 9 19.84 -2.67 24.63
C LEU A 9 19.06 -1.80 23.64
N PHE A 10 19.50 -0.55 23.44
CA PHE A 10 18.83 0.36 22.50
C PHE A 10 18.97 -0.10 21.04
N VAL A 11 20.12 -0.66 20.65
CA VAL A 11 20.34 -1.23 19.31
C VAL A 11 19.50 -2.48 19.08
N CYS A 12 19.36 -3.37 20.07
CA CYS A 12 18.52 -4.56 19.94
C CYS A 12 17.03 -4.22 19.74
N ILE A 13 16.50 -3.21 20.45
CA ILE A 13 15.10 -2.77 20.31
C ILE A 13 14.83 -2.19 18.92
N LEU A 14 15.81 -1.49 18.33
CA LEU A 14 15.70 -0.94 16.97
C LEU A 14 15.73 -2.04 15.88
N GLN A 15 16.33 -3.20 16.16
CA GLN A 15 16.41 -4.31 15.19
C GLN A 15 15.17 -5.22 15.20
N THR A 16 14.47 -5.36 16.33
CA THR A 16 13.27 -6.20 16.42
C THR A 16 11.99 -5.54 15.91
N GLY A 17 12.00 -4.23 15.66
CA GLY A 17 10.82 -3.47 15.19
C GLY A 17 10.48 -3.61 13.70
N PHE A 18 11.33 -4.27 12.91
CA PHE A 18 11.20 -4.35 11.45
C PHE A 18 10.83 -5.73 10.90
N THR A 19 10.27 -6.62 11.72
CA THR A 19 9.69 -7.88 11.22
C THR A 19 8.19 -7.74 11.00
N SER A 20 7.75 -6.81 10.14
CA SER A 20 6.41 -6.92 9.56
C SER A 20 6.48 -7.87 8.37
N ARG A 21 6.55 -9.18 8.68
CA ARG A 21 6.10 -10.23 7.79
C ARG A 21 4.61 -10.49 8.06
N HIS A 22 3.82 -9.43 8.21
CA HIS A 22 2.40 -9.53 7.91
C HIS A 22 2.30 -9.29 6.42
N GLN A 23 2.15 -10.39 5.69
CA GLN A 23 1.65 -10.37 4.34
C GLN A 23 0.19 -9.92 4.45
N GLU A 24 -0.02 -8.62 4.70
CA GLU A 24 -1.35 -8.01 4.70
C GLU A 24 -2.03 -8.42 3.39
N ASN A 25 -3.31 -8.77 3.43
CA ASN A 25 -4.02 -9.17 2.22
C ASN A 25 -4.26 -7.92 1.37
N VAL A 26 -3.26 -7.56 0.56
CA VAL A 26 -3.33 -6.41 -0.35
C VAL A 26 -4.05 -6.84 -1.62
N GLU A 27 -5.29 -6.41 -1.72
CA GLU A 27 -6.16 -6.58 -2.88
C GLU A 27 -6.15 -5.31 -3.72
N PHE A 28 -5.70 -5.42 -4.97
CA PHE A 28 -5.87 -4.33 -5.93
C PHE A 28 -7.30 -4.30 -6.44
N VAL A 29 -7.95 -3.13 -6.37
CA VAL A 29 -9.35 -3.00 -6.79
C VAL A 29 -9.46 -2.34 -8.16
N CYS A 30 -8.92 -1.13 -8.32
CA CYS A 30 -8.92 -0.47 -9.62
C CYS A 30 -7.90 0.67 -9.71
N MET A 31 -7.63 1.10 -10.94
CA MET A 31 -6.93 2.34 -11.24
C MET A 31 -7.90 3.34 -11.89
N LYS A 32 -7.89 4.58 -11.41
CA LYS A 32 -8.65 5.69 -12.00
C LYS A 32 -7.75 6.87 -12.30
N THR A 33 -7.87 7.39 -13.52
CA THR A 33 -7.19 8.62 -13.92
C THR A 33 -8.09 9.82 -13.66
N HIS A 34 -7.59 10.79 -12.91
CA HIS A 34 -8.20 12.10 -12.78
C HIS A 34 -7.53 13.06 -13.76
N LYS A 35 -8.17 13.27 -14.92
CA LYS A 35 -7.61 14.04 -16.05
C LYS A 35 -7.33 15.51 -15.68
N ALA A 36 -8.18 16.13 -14.86
CA ALA A 36 -8.06 17.55 -14.51
C ALA A 36 -6.78 17.87 -13.73
N SER A 37 -6.33 16.97 -12.84
CA SER A 37 -5.07 17.13 -12.10
C SER A 37 -3.93 16.26 -12.64
N ASN A 38 -4.14 15.58 -13.78
CA ASN A 38 -3.19 14.63 -14.35
C ASN A 38 -2.65 13.62 -13.31
N THR A 39 -3.53 13.05 -12.48
CA THR A 39 -3.15 12.09 -11.42
C THR A 39 -3.80 10.74 -11.64
N CYS A 40 -3.07 9.68 -11.30
CA CYS A 40 -3.58 8.31 -11.34
C CYS A 40 -3.73 7.77 -9.91
N HIS A 41 -4.93 7.31 -9.58
CA HIS A 41 -5.30 6.77 -8.29
C HIS A 41 -5.37 5.25 -8.40
N PHE A 42 -4.45 4.57 -7.72
CA PHE A 42 -4.46 3.11 -7.59
C PHE A 42 -5.07 2.78 -6.24
N ASN A 43 -6.22 2.10 -6.25
CA ASN A 43 -6.99 1.81 -5.06
C ASN A 43 -6.80 0.36 -4.66
N PHE A 44 -6.56 0.16 -3.37
CA PHE A 44 -6.30 -1.11 -2.72
C PHE A 44 -7.28 -1.32 -1.56
N LYS A 45 -7.56 -2.58 -1.24
CA LYS A 45 -8.05 -3.00 0.07
C LYS A 45 -6.91 -3.73 0.78
N ILE A 46 -6.69 -3.40 2.04
CA ILE A 46 -5.71 -4.07 2.90
C ILE A 46 -6.46 -4.49 4.14
N ASP A 47 -6.62 -5.80 4.33
CA ASP A 47 -7.43 -6.39 5.40
C ASP A 47 -8.84 -5.77 5.49
N GLY A 48 -9.44 -5.54 4.32
CA GLY A 48 -10.77 -4.93 4.17
C GLY A 48 -10.83 -3.41 4.29
N ALA A 49 -9.77 -2.74 4.76
CA ALA A 49 -9.70 -1.29 4.83
C ALA A 49 -9.28 -0.66 3.49
N ARG A 50 -9.82 0.52 3.17
CA ARG A 50 -9.61 1.20 1.88
C ARG A 50 -8.33 2.05 1.91
N PHE A 51 -7.44 1.79 0.95
CA PHE A 51 -6.18 2.52 0.77
C PHE A 51 -5.99 2.95 -0.68
N ARG A 52 -5.18 3.98 -0.92
CA ARG A 52 -4.82 4.42 -2.26
C ARG A 52 -3.37 4.85 -2.39
N TYR A 53 -2.83 4.68 -3.57
CA TYR A 53 -1.61 5.32 -4.05
C TYR A 53 -1.96 6.37 -5.10
N VAL A 54 -1.31 7.53 -5.05
CA VAL A 54 -1.51 8.62 -6.01
C VAL A 54 -0.21 8.87 -6.77
N ASP A 55 -0.28 8.66 -8.09
CA ASP A 55 0.81 8.91 -9.01
C ASP A 55 0.56 10.22 -9.78
N ILE A 56 1.40 11.22 -9.52
CA ILE A 56 1.32 12.53 -10.17
C ILE A 56 1.97 12.43 -11.55
N GLY A 57 1.21 12.78 -12.59
CA GLY A 57 1.64 12.66 -13.98
C GLY A 57 1.41 11.28 -14.59
N CYS A 58 0.77 10.35 -13.88
CA CYS A 58 0.41 9.03 -14.40
C CYS A 58 1.59 8.25 -15.02
N LYS A 59 2.79 8.45 -14.50
CA LYS A 59 4.03 7.80 -14.98
C LYS A 59 3.95 6.28 -14.91
N TYR A 60 3.23 5.75 -13.92
CA TYR A 60 3.05 4.33 -13.65
C TYR A 60 1.70 3.79 -14.11
N SER A 61 0.90 4.58 -14.85
CA SER A 61 -0.41 4.16 -15.37
C SER A 61 -0.38 2.90 -16.23
N LYS A 62 0.75 2.65 -16.91
CA LYS A 62 1.01 1.43 -17.70
C LYS A 62 1.77 0.35 -16.93
N LYS A 63 2.11 0.61 -15.67
CA LYS A 63 2.91 -0.26 -14.80
C LYS A 63 2.14 -0.62 -13.54
N THR A 64 0.85 -0.86 -13.69
CA THR A 64 -0.05 -1.19 -12.58
C THR A 64 0.48 -2.38 -11.77
N GLU A 65 1.00 -3.42 -12.44
CA GLU A 65 1.61 -4.58 -11.79
C GLU A 65 2.77 -4.19 -10.86
N GLU A 66 3.67 -3.30 -11.30
CA GLU A 66 4.78 -2.80 -10.49
C GLU A 66 4.28 -2.09 -9.22
N ILE A 67 3.19 -1.33 -9.31
CA ILE A 67 2.58 -0.67 -8.15
C ILE A 67 1.92 -1.71 -7.23
N ILE A 68 1.27 -2.73 -7.77
CA ILE A 68 0.66 -3.82 -6.98
C ILE A 68 1.73 -4.57 -6.21
N GLU A 69 2.85 -4.92 -6.85
CA GLU A 69 3.99 -5.58 -6.19
C GLU A 69 4.57 -4.71 -5.09
N LYS A 70 4.78 -3.43 -5.36
CA LYS A 70 5.27 -2.48 -4.37
C LYS A 70 4.33 -2.31 -3.18
N ALA A 71 3.01 -2.31 -3.42
CA ALA A 71 1.99 -2.26 -2.38
C ALA A 71 2.03 -3.54 -1.51
N LYS A 72 2.07 -4.72 -2.15
CA LYS A 72 2.21 -6.01 -1.47
C LYS A 72 3.50 -6.13 -0.67
N ALA A 73 4.58 -5.53 -1.15
CA ALA A 73 5.87 -5.50 -0.47
C ALA A 73 5.95 -4.44 0.65
N GLY A 74 4.93 -3.59 0.81
CA GLY A 74 4.95 -2.48 1.78
C GLY A 74 6.01 -1.40 1.47
N THR A 75 6.45 -1.30 0.22
CA THR A 75 7.54 -0.40 -0.21
C THR A 75 7.07 0.96 -0.74
N ILE A 76 5.75 1.15 -0.84
CA ILE A 76 5.15 2.43 -1.22
C ILE A 76 4.23 2.93 -0.11
N ALA A 77 4.24 4.24 0.11
CA ALA A 77 3.34 4.88 1.05
C ALA A 77 1.92 4.92 0.47
N LEU A 78 0.97 4.34 1.19
CA LEU A 78 -0.44 4.37 0.85
C LEU A 78 -1.16 5.39 1.72
N SER A 79 -2.05 6.17 1.11
CA SER A 79 -2.98 7.04 1.82
C SER A 79 -4.22 6.25 2.21
N LYS A 80 -4.77 6.51 3.41
CA LYS A 80 -6.08 6.00 3.80
C LYS A 80 -7.17 6.61 2.92
N ASP A 81 -8.23 5.83 2.73
CA ASP A 81 -9.46 6.16 2.04
C ASP A 81 -9.34 6.35 0.52
N TRP A 82 -10.37 5.90 -0.19
CA TRP A 82 -10.49 6.16 -1.62
C TRP A 82 -11.08 7.53 -1.84
N LYS A 83 -10.43 8.36 -2.66
CA LYS A 83 -11.00 9.63 -3.13
C LYS A 83 -11.89 9.45 -4.35
N ILE A 84 -11.69 8.36 -5.09
CA ILE A 84 -12.45 8.00 -6.27
C ILE A 84 -12.91 6.56 -6.04
N GLU A 85 -14.22 6.36 -5.98
CA GLU A 85 -14.77 5.02 -5.78
C GLU A 85 -14.48 4.12 -6.98
N CYS A 86 -14.08 2.88 -6.68
CA CYS A 86 -14.04 1.80 -7.64
C CYS A 86 -15.34 1.02 -7.57
N PRO A 87 -15.89 0.56 -8.70
CA PRO A 87 -16.94 -0.44 -8.65
C PRO A 87 -16.37 -1.68 -7.94
N GLU A 88 -17.07 -2.15 -6.91
CA GLU A 88 -16.73 -3.44 -6.32
C GLU A 88 -17.03 -4.53 -7.35
N PRO A 89 -16.17 -5.56 -7.48
CA PRO A 89 -16.50 -6.70 -8.32
C PRO A 89 -17.84 -7.26 -7.83
N LYS A 90 -18.85 -7.25 -8.70
CA LYS A 90 -20.14 -7.86 -8.39
C LYS A 90 -19.88 -9.33 -8.08
N PRO A 91 -20.46 -9.90 -7.01
CA PRO A 91 -20.38 -11.34 -6.81
C PRO A 91 -20.89 -12.03 -8.07
N GLU A 92 -20.12 -12.99 -8.57
CA GLU A 92 -20.56 -13.84 -9.67
C GLU A 92 -21.84 -14.53 -9.21
N THR A 93 -22.99 -14.09 -9.72
CA THR A 93 -24.25 -14.79 -9.50
C THR A 93 -24.10 -16.13 -10.21
N GLY A 94 -23.78 -17.18 -9.45
CA GLY A 94 -23.79 -18.55 -9.94
C GLY A 94 -25.17 -18.88 -10.51
N ASN A 95 -25.19 -19.28 -11.79
CA ASN A 95 -26.29 -19.99 -12.42
C ASN A 95 -25.99 -21.48 -12.39
#